data_AF-A0AAA9SLS2-F1
#
_entry.id   AF-A0AAA9SLS2-F1
#
_cell.length_a   1.000
_cell.length_b   1.000
_cell.length_c   1.000
_cell.angle_alpha   90.00
_cell.angle_beta   90.00
_cell.angle_gamma   90.00
#
_symmetry.space_group_name_H-M   'P 1'
#
loop_
_entity.id
_entity.type
_entity.pdbx_description
1 polymer ?
#
loop_
_entity_poly.entity_id
_entity_poly.type
_entity_poly.pdbx_seq_one_letter_code
_entity_poly.pdbx_strand_id
1 'polypeptide(L)'
;MERLVARRTFPMIARTSACRSLFGPVDHEELGRELQMRLAELSAEDQRRWDYNFQLDMPLRGPGRLQWTEVDSDSVPAFYRETVQTSSPSARDPRPKPRRRTRFLGDAPRLAPLQPSARLSKPRASGCDESLVLKEP
;
A
#
# COMPACT_ATOMS: atom_id res chain seq x y z
N MET A 1 -45.48 13.27 -22.60
CA MET A 1 -44.88 12.48 -23.70
C MET A 1 -44.05 11.37 -23.10
N GLU A 2 -44.60 10.15 -23.11
CA GLU A 2 -43.98 8.92 -22.62
C GLU A 2 -42.77 8.53 -23.48
N ARG A 3 -41.59 8.41 -22.87
CA ARG A 3 -40.40 7.88 -23.54
C ARG A 3 -40.42 6.36 -23.43
N LEU A 4 -40.84 5.70 -24.50
CA LEU A 4 -40.68 4.25 -24.69
C LEU A 4 -39.18 3.92 -24.76
N VAL A 5 -38.63 3.34 -23.69
CA VAL A 5 -37.28 2.77 -23.73
C VAL A 5 -37.37 1.37 -24.30
N ALA A 6 -36.89 1.25 -25.54
CA ALA A 6 -36.76 -0.01 -26.25
C ALA A 6 -36.01 -1.04 -25.38
N ARG A 7 -36.69 -2.14 -25.06
CA ARG A 7 -36.11 -3.30 -24.39
C ARG A 7 -35.07 -3.91 -25.30
N ARG A 8 -33.81 -3.49 -25.15
CA ARG A 8 -32.65 -4.10 -25.79
C ARG A 8 -32.40 -5.47 -25.17
N THR A 9 -32.87 -6.51 -25.85
CA THR A 9 -32.54 -7.92 -25.63
C THR A 9 -31.08 -8.15 -26.04
N PHE A 10 -30.17 -8.10 -25.07
CA PHE A 10 -28.83 -8.66 -25.16
C PHE A 10 -28.73 -9.83 -24.18
N PRO A 11 -27.95 -10.89 -24.46
CA PRO A 11 -27.96 -12.10 -23.65
C PRO A 11 -27.64 -11.73 -22.21
N MET A 12 -28.61 -11.92 -21.31
CA MET A 12 -28.42 -11.78 -19.89
C MET A 12 -27.42 -12.86 -19.47
N ILE A 13 -26.12 -12.52 -19.44
CA ILE A 13 -25.23 -13.13 -18.45
C ILE A 13 -25.98 -12.94 -17.14
N ALA A 14 -26.47 -14.04 -16.57
CA ALA A 14 -27.37 -14.02 -15.43
C ALA A 14 -26.72 -13.18 -14.32
N ARG A 15 -27.21 -11.96 -14.15
CA ARG A 15 -26.67 -11.03 -13.16
C ARG A 15 -26.89 -11.70 -11.80
N THR A 16 -25.82 -11.86 -11.03
CA THR A 16 -25.95 -12.37 -9.67
C THR A 16 -26.92 -11.48 -8.89
N SER A 17 -27.57 -12.03 -7.86
CA SER A 17 -28.51 -11.27 -7.02
C SER A 17 -27.92 -10.00 -6.40
N ALA A 18 -26.58 -9.89 -6.34
CA ALA A 18 -25.85 -8.72 -5.88
C ALA A 18 -25.83 -7.54 -6.89
N CYS A 19 -25.94 -7.79 -8.19
CA CYS A 19 -25.80 -6.77 -9.23
C CYS A 19 -27.12 -6.01 -9.49
N ARG A 20 -27.61 -5.29 -8.47
CA ARG A 20 -28.87 -4.51 -8.50
C ARG A 20 -28.63 -3.03 -8.21
N SER A 21 -29.45 -2.16 -8.80
CA SER A 21 -29.51 -0.74 -8.37
C SER A 21 -30.30 -0.66 -7.07
N LEU A 22 -29.76 0.05 -6.09
CA LEU A 22 -30.37 0.20 -4.76
C LEU A 22 -31.30 1.43 -4.68
N PHE A 23 -30.99 2.49 -5.43
CA PHE A 23 -31.66 3.79 -5.33
C PHE A 23 -32.19 4.33 -6.66
N GLY A 24 -32.07 3.56 -7.75
CA GLY A 24 -32.58 3.95 -9.07
C GLY A 24 -31.50 4.46 -10.05
N PRO A 25 -31.90 5.12 -11.14
CA PRO A 25 -30.99 5.73 -12.11
C PRO A 25 -30.33 6.99 -11.53
N VAL A 26 -29.10 7.27 -11.97
CA VAL A 26 -28.29 8.42 -11.54
C VAL A 26 -28.11 9.37 -12.71
N ASP A 27 -28.21 10.67 -12.48
CA ASP A 27 -27.76 11.68 -13.45
C ASP A 27 -26.23 11.82 -13.37
N HIS A 28 -25.54 11.24 -14.34
CA HIS A 28 -24.08 11.24 -14.38
C HIS A 28 -23.48 12.62 -14.67
N GLU A 29 -24.23 13.50 -15.32
CA GLU A 29 -23.76 14.85 -15.65
C GLU A 29 -23.82 15.75 -14.43
N GLU A 30 -24.91 15.69 -13.67
CA GLU A 30 -25.03 16.42 -12.40
C GLU A 30 -24.00 15.91 -11.38
N LEU A 31 -23.92 14.59 -11.20
CA LEU A 31 -22.96 13.98 -10.27
C LEU A 31 -21.51 14.32 -10.64
N GLY A 32 -21.17 14.29 -11.92
CA GLY A 32 -19.83 14.65 -12.39
C GLY A 32 -19.47 16.10 -12.08
N ARG A 33 -20.40 17.04 -12.29
CA ARG A 33 -20.21 18.46 -11.97
C ARG A 33 -20.07 18.68 -10.47
N GLU A 34 -20.92 18.06 -9.65
CA GLU A 34 -20.84 18.18 -8.19
C GLU A 34 -19.49 17.66 -7.67
N LEU A 35 -19.07 16.48 -8.13
CA LEU A 35 -17.78 15.90 -7.74
C LEU A 35 -16.62 16.83 -8.13
N GLN A 36 -16.62 17.34 -9.37
CA GLN A 36 -15.56 18.23 -9.85
C GLN A 36 -15.50 19.52 -9.03
N MET A 37 -16.65 20.10 -8.70
CA MET A 37 -16.74 21.29 -7.85
C MET A 37 -16.15 21.03 -6.46
N ARG A 38 -16.50 19.90 -5.83
CA ARG A 38 -15.98 19.53 -4.51
C ARG A 38 -14.48 19.29 -4.52
N LEU A 39 -13.96 18.62 -5.55
CA LEU A 39 -12.52 18.43 -5.70
C LEU A 39 -11.78 19.74 -5.94
N ALA A 40 -12.35 20.64 -6.73
CA ALA A 40 -11.79 21.97 -6.96
C ALA A 40 -11.74 22.80 -5.66
N GLU A 41 -12.80 22.76 -4.85
CA GLU A 41 -12.88 23.41 -3.54
C GLU A 41 -11.75 22.92 -2.60
N LEU A 42 -11.59 21.60 -2.46
CA LEU A 42 -10.51 21.01 -1.66
C LEU A 42 -9.13 21.42 -2.16
N SER A 43 -8.91 21.35 -3.49
CA SER A 43 -7.61 21.72 -4.07
C SER A 43 -7.28 23.20 -3.87
N ALA A 44 -8.28 24.09 -3.90
CA ALA A 44 -8.11 25.52 -3.68
C ALA A 44 -7.81 25.83 -2.20
N GLU A 45 -8.44 25.12 -1.27
CA GLU A 45 -8.15 25.24 0.15
C GLU A 45 -6.72 24.77 0.47
N ASP A 46 -6.33 23.61 -0.05
CA ASP A 46 -4.98 23.06 0.13
C ASP A 46 -3.93 23.98 -0.49
N GLN A 47 -4.17 24.48 -1.70
CA GLN A 47 -3.26 25.42 -2.36
C GLN A 47 -3.06 26.70 -1.53
N ARG A 48 -4.11 27.25 -0.92
CA ARG A 48 -4.02 28.41 -0.03
C ARG A 48 -3.32 28.09 1.30
N ARG A 49 -3.55 26.90 1.84
CA ARG A 49 -2.98 26.48 3.13
C ARG A 49 -1.48 26.24 3.01
N TRP A 50 -1.05 25.67 1.89
CA TRP A 50 0.32 25.24 1.68
C TRP A 50 1.13 26.18 0.80
N ASP A 51 0.53 27.24 0.23
CA ASP A 51 1.19 28.11 -0.75
C ASP A 51 1.86 27.31 -1.89
N TYR A 52 1.27 26.18 -2.25
CA TYR A 52 1.79 25.22 -3.22
C TYR A 52 0.71 24.77 -4.19
N ASN A 53 1.01 24.76 -5.47
CA ASN A 53 0.08 24.27 -6.49
C ASN A 53 0.35 22.79 -6.77
N PHE A 54 -0.46 21.93 -6.16
CA PHE A 54 -0.37 20.47 -6.34
C PHE A 54 -0.74 19.97 -7.75
N GLN A 55 -1.43 20.77 -8.56
CA GLN A 55 -1.75 20.38 -9.94
C GLN A 55 -0.59 20.61 -10.91
N LEU A 56 0.16 21.70 -10.70
CA LEU A 56 1.33 22.04 -11.49
C LEU A 56 2.64 21.52 -10.89
N ASP A 57 2.57 20.98 -9.67
CA ASP A 57 3.71 20.53 -8.86
C ASP A 57 4.75 21.65 -8.68
N MET A 58 4.26 22.86 -8.40
CA MET A 58 5.09 24.05 -8.29
C MET A 58 4.65 24.92 -7.12
N PRO A 59 5.59 25.56 -6.40
CA PRO A 59 5.24 26.51 -5.36
C PRO A 59 4.57 27.76 -5.93
N LEU A 60 3.66 28.36 -5.16
CA LEU A 60 3.00 29.59 -5.59
C LEU A 60 4.00 30.76 -5.61
N ARG A 61 3.98 31.53 -6.69
CA ARG A 61 4.83 32.71 -6.86
C ARG A 61 4.24 33.88 -6.08
N GLY A 62 4.96 34.38 -5.09
CA GLY A 62 4.61 35.58 -4.33
C GLY A 62 5.14 35.55 -2.90
N PRO A 63 4.94 36.62 -2.13
CA PRO A 63 5.18 36.61 -0.69
C PRO A 63 4.11 35.74 -0.01
N GLY A 64 4.30 34.41 -0.07
CA GLY A 64 3.52 33.42 0.66
C GLY A 64 3.94 33.34 2.12
N ARG A 65 3.18 32.60 2.93
CA ARG A 65 3.57 32.28 4.31
C ARG A 65 4.63 31.18 4.34
N LEU A 66 4.63 30.29 3.36
CA LEU A 66 5.60 29.21 3.23
C LEU A 66 6.56 29.48 2.07
N GLN A 67 7.84 29.24 2.31
CA GLN A 67 8.87 29.25 1.29
C GLN A 67 9.24 27.81 0.96
N TRP A 68 8.96 27.40 -0.27
CA TRP A 68 9.32 26.08 -0.78
C TRP A 68 10.69 26.11 -1.44
N THR A 69 11.48 25.05 -1.23
CA THR A 69 12.78 24.87 -1.85
C THR A 69 12.89 23.42 -2.30
N GLU A 70 13.34 23.24 -3.54
CA GLU A 70 13.63 21.92 -4.08
C GLU A 70 14.95 21.42 -3.47
N VAL A 71 14.95 20.17 -3.04
CA VAL A 71 16.11 19.52 -2.40
C VAL A 71 16.32 18.15 -3.02
N ASP A 72 17.57 17.70 -3.07
CA ASP A 72 17.90 16.37 -3.62
C ASP A 72 17.25 15.27 -2.77
N SER A 73 16.70 14.26 -3.42
CA SER A 73 16.03 13.12 -2.77
C SER A 73 16.92 12.37 -1.77
N ASP A 74 18.23 12.39 -1.96
CA ASP A 74 19.20 11.73 -1.08
C ASP A 74 19.50 12.55 0.19
N SER A 75 19.24 13.86 0.15
CA SER A 75 19.44 14.77 1.29
C SER A 75 18.33 14.69 2.34
N VAL A 76 17.15 14.17 1.95
CA VAL A 76 16.02 13.99 2.84
C VAL A 76 15.98 12.57 3.42
N PRO A 77 15.40 12.36 4.61
CA PRO A 77 15.17 11.01 5.14
C PRO A 77 14.36 10.13 4.17
N ALA A 78 14.65 8.83 4.15
CA ALA A 78 14.01 7.86 3.25
C ALA A 78 12.47 7.91 3.28
N PHE A 79 11.91 8.20 4.45
CA PHE A 79 10.48 8.35 4.68
C PHE A 79 9.78 9.33 3.71
N TYR A 80 10.43 10.44 3.31
CA TYR A 80 9.81 11.45 2.45
C TYR A 80 9.92 11.13 0.95
N ARG A 81 10.83 10.21 0.56
CA ARG A 81 11.03 9.78 -0.84
C ARG A 81 10.42 8.41 -1.13
N GLU A 82 10.20 7.59 -0.11
CA GLU A 82 9.62 6.26 -0.28
C GLU A 82 8.17 6.38 -0.73
N THR A 83 7.90 5.99 -1.97
CA THR A 83 6.52 5.87 -2.43
C THR A 83 5.92 4.64 -1.77
N VAL A 84 4.85 4.85 -1.00
CA VAL A 84 4.04 3.73 -0.51
C VAL A 84 3.53 3.02 -1.77
N GLN A 85 4.06 1.82 -2.04
CA GLN A 85 3.45 0.90 -2.99
C GLN A 85 2.11 0.53 -2.38
N THR A 86 1.08 1.34 -2.65
CA THR A 86 -0.30 0.98 -2.34
C THR A 86 -0.53 -0.35 -3.01
N SER A 87 -0.56 -1.36 -2.15
CA SER A 87 -0.53 -2.77 -2.48
C SER A 87 -1.35 -3.05 -3.74
N SER A 88 -0.70 -3.66 -4.74
CA SER A 88 -1.40 -4.56 -5.65
C SER A 88 -2.43 -5.36 -4.84
N PRO A 89 -3.68 -5.53 -5.31
CA PRO A 89 -4.77 -6.12 -4.53
C PRO A 89 -4.53 -7.57 -4.06
N SER A 90 -3.37 -8.15 -4.36
CA SER A 90 -2.91 -9.46 -3.93
C SER A 90 -2.31 -9.50 -2.50
N ALA A 91 -1.83 -8.38 -1.95
CA ALA A 91 -1.23 -8.36 -0.61
C ALA A 91 -2.28 -8.14 0.49
N ARG A 92 -3.32 -8.98 0.54
CA ARG A 92 -4.15 -9.10 1.73
C ARG A 92 -3.59 -10.23 2.61
N ASP A 93 -3.37 -9.86 3.88
CA ASP A 93 -3.42 -10.73 5.07
C ASP A 93 -2.07 -11.31 5.56
N PRO A 94 -1.41 -10.71 6.57
CA PRO A 94 -0.32 -11.36 7.29
C PRO A 94 -0.90 -12.33 8.33
N ARG A 95 -1.75 -13.27 7.92
CA ARG A 95 -2.14 -14.39 8.79
C ARG A 95 -1.17 -15.54 8.60
N PRO A 96 -0.44 -15.98 9.65
CA PRO A 96 0.37 -17.18 9.56
C PRO A 96 -0.55 -18.37 9.32
N LYS A 97 -0.37 -19.06 8.19
CA LYS A 97 -1.14 -20.26 7.87
C LYS A 97 -0.84 -21.34 8.92
N PRO A 98 -1.85 -21.98 9.54
CA PRO A 98 -1.59 -23.09 10.43
C PRO A 98 -0.94 -24.22 9.64
N ARG A 99 0.28 -24.62 10.05
CA ARG A 99 0.97 -25.80 9.51
C ARG A 99 0.03 -26.99 9.65
N ARG A 100 -0.39 -27.56 8.52
CA ARG A 100 -1.16 -28.80 8.51
C ARG A 100 -0.37 -29.87 9.26
N ARG A 101 -0.92 -30.35 10.38
CA ARG A 101 -0.46 -31.58 11.03
C ARG A 101 -0.70 -32.72 10.05
N THR A 102 0.37 -33.20 9.42
CA THR A 102 0.35 -34.45 8.66
C THR A 102 0.00 -35.56 9.65
N ARG A 103 -1.17 -36.17 9.49
CA ARG A 103 -1.49 -37.43 10.15
C ARG A 103 -0.60 -38.49 9.50
N PHE A 104 0.40 -38.98 10.21
CA PHE A 104 1.05 -40.22 9.81
C PHE A 104 0.15 -41.37 10.26
N LEU A 105 -0.48 -42.02 9.28
CA LEU A 105 -1.00 -43.37 9.43
C LEU A 105 0.18 -44.28 9.74
N GLY A 106 -0.02 -45.19 10.67
CA GLY A 106 1.05 -45.97 11.29
C GLY A 106 1.88 -46.76 10.29
N ASP A 107 3.17 -46.85 10.60
CA ASP A 107 3.88 -48.11 10.48
C ASP A 107 4.95 -48.15 11.55
N ALA A 108 4.96 -49.21 12.33
CA ALA A 108 6.03 -49.53 13.26
C ALA A 108 6.90 -50.60 12.60
N PRO A 109 8.22 -50.52 12.76
CA PRO A 109 8.84 -51.64 13.45
C PRO A 109 9.93 -51.25 14.46
N ARG A 110 9.77 -51.85 15.64
CA ARG A 110 10.76 -52.60 16.45
C ARG A 110 12.21 -52.07 16.61
N LEU A 111 12.45 -51.59 17.83
CA LEU A 111 13.59 -51.80 18.75
C LEU A 111 15.04 -51.86 18.22
N ALA A 112 15.84 -50.89 18.67
CA ALA A 112 17.18 -51.15 19.24
C ALA A 112 17.48 -50.11 20.35
N PRO A 113 18.04 -50.51 21.52
CA PRO A 113 18.30 -49.60 22.62
C PRO A 113 19.78 -49.19 22.76
N LEU A 114 19.96 -47.92 23.19
CA LEU A 114 20.98 -47.38 24.12
C LEU A 114 22.41 -46.96 23.65
N GLN A 115 22.59 -45.61 23.67
CA GLN A 115 23.71 -44.80 24.25
C GLN A 115 25.09 -44.78 23.54
N PRO A 116 26.07 -43.95 23.98
CA PRO A 116 26.11 -42.47 24.03
C PRO A 116 27.46 -41.89 23.49
N SER A 117 27.66 -40.55 23.63
CA SER A 117 28.95 -39.82 23.47
C SER A 117 29.33 -39.49 22.01
N ALA A 118 29.93 -38.36 21.63
CA ALA A 118 30.88 -37.52 22.34
C ALA A 118 30.82 -36.05 21.89
N ARG A 119 31.27 -35.19 22.81
CA ARG A 119 31.57 -33.76 22.62
C ARG A 119 32.82 -33.57 21.76
N LEU A 120 32.84 -32.53 20.93
CA LEU A 120 33.99 -31.67 20.55
C LEU A 120 33.44 -30.67 19.52
N SER A 121 33.67 -29.37 19.49
CA SER A 121 34.58 -28.47 20.19
C SER A 121 34.15 -27.03 19.84
N LYS A 122 34.22 -26.10 20.81
CA LYS A 122 34.38 -24.66 20.54
C LYS A 122 35.87 -24.34 20.62
N PRO A 123 36.37 -23.38 19.83
CA PRO A 123 36.75 -22.08 20.41
C PRO A 123 36.21 -20.93 19.53
N ARG A 124 35.70 -19.82 20.06
CA ARG A 124 36.24 -18.76 20.94
C ARG A 124 36.95 -17.64 20.14
N ALA A 125 36.28 -16.48 20.21
CA ALA A 125 36.77 -15.09 20.24
C ALA A 125 37.60 -14.55 19.08
N SER A 126 37.23 -13.38 18.57
CA SER A 126 37.77 -12.12 19.11
C SER A 126 36.99 -10.94 18.52
N GLY A 127 36.47 -10.08 19.39
CA GLY A 127 36.11 -8.71 19.02
C GLY A 127 37.33 -7.80 19.19
N CYS A 128 37.35 -6.74 18.37
CA CYS A 128 38.02 -5.43 18.50
C CYS A 128 37.21 -4.58 17.49
N ASP A 129 36.36 -3.60 17.83
CA ASP A 129 36.51 -2.35 18.58
C ASP A 129 37.57 -1.38 18.03
N GLU A 130 37.14 -0.11 17.95
CA GLU A 130 37.88 1.13 17.64
C GLU A 130 38.47 1.29 16.22
N SER A 131 38.55 2.48 15.59
CA SER A 131 38.25 3.86 15.97
C SER A 131 38.30 4.77 14.73
N LEU A 132 37.51 5.84 14.79
CA LEU A 132 37.66 7.22 14.25
C LEU A 132 38.86 7.53 13.34
N VAL A 133 38.63 8.26 12.22
CA VAL A 133 39.39 9.49 11.88
C VAL A 133 38.51 10.44 11.04
N LEU A 134 38.26 11.62 11.60
CA LEU A 134 37.85 12.84 10.91
C LEU A 134 39.02 13.41 10.08
N LYS A 135 38.78 13.83 8.83
CA LYS A 135 39.50 14.98 8.24
C LYS A 135 38.81 15.52 6.97
N GLU A 136 38.18 16.68 7.12
CA GLU A 136 37.85 17.64 6.05
C GLU A 136 39.15 18.22 5.43
N PRO A 137 39.06 18.77 4.21
CA PRO A 137 39.06 20.23 4.11
C PRO A 137 37.94 20.84 3.26
#